data_AF-A0A7S0F6L7-F1
#
_entry.id   AF-A0A7S0F6L7-F1
#
_cell.length_a   1.000
_cell.length_b   1.000
_cell.length_c   1.000
_cell.angle_alpha   90.00
_cell.angle_beta   90.00
_cell.angle_gamma   90.00
#
_symmetry.space_group_name_H-M   'P 1'
#
loop_
_entity.id
_entity.type
_entity.pdbx_description
1 polymer ?
#
loop_
_entity_poly.entity_id
_entity_poly.type
_entity_poly.pdbx_seq_one_letter_code
_entity_poly.pdbx_strand_id
1 'polypeptide(L)'
;LGTAAVCAALTGATAVWATDIEPRALAFAAANAAENGLASTVHPLRWDFTQPPPAEIAGRAFGLLLAADVTYFQAAAARVAELAIELVEPGGALLFVDGTDRPYDMDDNMEQLRAGLCADGLFSEETLFE
;
A
#
# COMPACT_ATOMS: atom_id res chain seq x y z
N LEU A 1 3.12 -7.81 -11.91
CA LEU A 1 2.39 -6.81 -11.10
C LEU A 1 1.32 -7.52 -10.27
N GLY A 2 1.00 -7.02 -9.09
CA GLY A 2 0.03 -7.67 -8.19
C GLY A 2 0.59 -8.85 -7.37
N THR A 3 1.90 -9.09 -7.35
CA THR A 3 2.51 -10.18 -6.57
C THR A 3 2.19 -10.06 -5.08
N ALA A 4 2.32 -8.86 -4.51
CA ALA A 4 1.97 -8.60 -3.12
C ALA A 4 0.49 -8.92 -2.82
N ALA A 5 -0.42 -8.57 -3.74
CA ALA A 5 -1.84 -8.84 -3.60
C ALA A 5 -2.14 -10.35 -3.66
N VAL A 6 -1.51 -11.08 -4.58
CA VAL A 6 -1.61 -12.54 -4.68
C VAL A 6 -1.06 -13.21 -3.42
N CYS A 7 0.11 -12.78 -2.92
CA CYS A 7 0.69 -13.30 -1.68
C CYS A 7 -0.24 -13.09 -0.49
N ALA A 8 -0.77 -11.87 -0.29
CA ALA A 8 -1.69 -11.56 0.79
C ALA A 8 -2.93 -12.48 0.74
N ALA A 9 -3.53 -12.65 -0.44
CA ALA A 9 -4.68 -13.53 -0.64
C ALA A 9 -4.33 -15.01 -0.37
N LEU A 10 -3.18 -15.50 -0.84
CA LEU A 10 -2.70 -16.87 -0.56
C LEU A 10 -2.44 -17.11 0.93
N THR A 11 -2.04 -16.09 1.68
CA THR A 11 -1.82 -16.18 3.13
C THR A 11 -3.10 -16.05 3.97
N GLY A 12 -4.26 -15.90 3.32
CA GLY A 12 -5.57 -15.93 3.98
C GLY A 12 -6.30 -14.59 4.07
N ALA A 13 -5.83 -13.53 3.38
CA ALA A 13 -6.61 -12.31 3.26
C ALA A 13 -7.96 -12.62 2.57
N THR A 14 -9.06 -12.19 3.19
CA THR A 14 -10.42 -12.50 2.72
C THR A 14 -10.85 -11.63 1.54
N ALA A 15 -10.27 -10.43 1.43
CA ALA A 15 -10.38 -9.53 0.29
C ALA A 15 -9.11 -8.67 0.20
N VAL A 16 -8.67 -8.38 -1.03
CA VAL A 16 -7.47 -7.59 -1.32
C VAL A 16 -7.78 -6.59 -2.42
N TRP A 17 -7.51 -5.31 -2.21
CA TRP A 17 -7.62 -4.30 -3.26
C TRP A 17 -6.23 -3.97 -3.80
N ALA A 18 -5.99 -4.35 -5.06
CA ALA A 18 -4.74 -4.08 -5.74
C ALA A 18 -4.88 -2.80 -6.57
N THR A 19 -4.22 -1.72 -6.15
CA THR A 19 -4.43 -0.38 -6.72
C THR A 19 -3.29 0.05 -7.61
N ASP A 20 -3.60 0.70 -8.73
CA ASP A 20 -2.62 1.31 -9.64
C ASP A 20 -3.29 2.42 -10.48
N ILE A 21 -2.51 3.40 -10.95
CA ILE A 21 -2.99 4.43 -11.89
C ILE A 21 -3.05 3.92 -13.33
N GLU A 22 -2.16 2.98 -13.68
CA GLU A 22 -1.95 2.46 -15.03
C GLU A 22 -2.88 1.27 -15.31
N PRO A 23 -3.84 1.39 -16.24
CA PRO A 23 -4.79 0.31 -16.53
C PRO A 23 -4.12 -1.01 -16.95
N ARG A 24 -2.97 -0.96 -17.64
CA ARG A 24 -2.25 -2.18 -18.02
C ARG A 24 -1.69 -2.92 -16.82
N ALA A 25 -1.25 -2.21 -15.79
CA ALA A 25 -0.77 -2.80 -14.55
C ALA A 25 -1.87 -3.62 -13.84
N LEU A 26 -3.09 -3.05 -13.83
CA LEU A 26 -4.28 -3.71 -13.27
C LEU A 26 -4.67 -4.96 -14.06
N ALA A 27 -4.53 -4.94 -15.39
CA ALA A 27 -4.77 -6.13 -16.21
C ALA A 27 -3.81 -7.27 -15.85
N PHE A 28 -2.54 -6.97 -15.59
CA PHE A 28 -1.58 -7.97 -15.10
C PHE A 28 -1.92 -8.47 -13.68
N ALA A 29 -2.34 -7.58 -12.78
CA ALA A 29 -2.78 -7.99 -11.44
C ALA A 29 -4.01 -8.91 -11.50
N ALA A 30 -4.98 -8.60 -12.36
CA ALA A 30 -6.16 -9.42 -12.59
C ALA A 30 -5.82 -10.81 -13.15
N ALA A 31 -4.94 -10.85 -14.17
CA ALA A 31 -4.48 -12.10 -14.78
C ALA A 31 -3.75 -12.98 -13.75
N ASN A 32 -2.83 -12.40 -12.97
CA ASN A 32 -2.11 -13.12 -11.92
C ASN A 32 -3.06 -13.66 -10.84
N ALA A 33 -4.07 -12.88 -10.44
CA ALA A 33 -5.09 -13.36 -9.51
C ALA A 33 -5.89 -14.54 -10.10
N ALA A 34 -6.30 -14.45 -11.37
CA ALA A 34 -7.06 -15.51 -12.04
C ALA A 34 -6.24 -16.80 -12.20
N GLU A 35 -4.98 -16.71 -12.60
CA GLU A 35 -4.07 -17.85 -12.74
C GLU A 35 -3.83 -18.59 -11.41
N ASN A 36 -3.96 -17.89 -10.28
CA ASN A 36 -3.83 -18.48 -8.95
C ASN A 36 -5.18 -18.85 -8.31
N GLY A 37 -6.30 -18.72 -9.04
CA GLY A 37 -7.64 -19.04 -8.52
C GLY A 37 -8.18 -18.02 -7.50
N LEU A 38 -7.66 -16.79 -7.50
CA LEU A 38 -7.94 -15.74 -6.51
C LEU A 38 -8.80 -14.59 -7.07
N ALA A 39 -9.42 -14.77 -8.23
CA ALA A 39 -10.20 -13.71 -8.90
C ALA A 39 -11.41 -13.20 -8.08
N SER A 40 -11.89 -14.00 -7.12
CA SER A 40 -12.95 -13.58 -6.19
C SER A 40 -12.44 -12.82 -4.96
N THR A 41 -11.13 -12.83 -4.72
CA THR A 41 -10.49 -12.29 -3.51
C THR A 41 -9.68 -11.04 -3.82
N VAL A 42 -8.98 -11.02 -4.96
CA VAL A 42 -8.19 -9.87 -5.39
C VAL A 42 -9.03 -9.01 -6.32
N HIS A 43 -9.19 -7.75 -5.96
CA HIS A 43 -9.97 -6.73 -6.65
C HIS A 43 -9.03 -5.65 -7.20
N PRO A 44 -8.60 -5.74 -8.48
CA PRO A 44 -7.87 -4.66 -9.13
C PRO A 44 -8.74 -3.41 -9.19
N LEU A 45 -8.20 -2.28 -8.73
CA LEU A 45 -8.91 -1.02 -8.66
C LEU A 45 -8.02 0.10 -9.20
N ARG A 46 -8.53 0.84 -10.19
CA ARG A 46 -7.80 2.00 -10.67
C ARG A 46 -7.91 3.13 -9.67
N TRP A 47 -6.78 3.56 -9.13
CA TRP A 47 -6.73 4.67 -8.19
C TRP A 47 -5.35 5.31 -8.17
N ASP A 48 -5.36 6.64 -8.20
CA ASP A 48 -4.21 7.48 -7.88
C ASP A 48 -4.26 7.81 -6.38
N PHE A 49 -3.34 7.25 -5.61
CA PHE A 49 -3.32 7.40 -4.15
C PHE A 49 -3.07 8.86 -3.70
N THR A 50 -2.64 9.75 -4.60
CA THR A 50 -2.60 11.20 -4.32
C THR A 50 -3.98 11.83 -4.21
N GLN A 51 -5.01 11.14 -4.72
CA GLN A 51 -6.40 11.56 -4.65
C GLN A 51 -7.09 10.95 -3.43
N PRO A 52 -8.26 11.51 -3.02
CA PRO A 52 -9.09 10.88 -2.00
C PRO A 52 -9.43 9.43 -2.36
N PRO A 53 -9.58 8.53 -1.36
CA PRO A 53 -9.98 7.15 -1.63
C PRO A 53 -11.31 7.06 -2.39
N PRO A 54 -11.42 6.20 -3.41
CA PRO A 54 -12.68 5.97 -4.10
C PRO A 54 -13.67 5.23 -3.19
N ALA A 55 -14.95 5.16 -3.56
CA ALA A 55 -16.01 4.59 -2.73
C ALA A 55 -15.77 3.11 -2.34
N GLU A 56 -15.02 2.38 -3.15
CA GLU A 56 -14.63 1.00 -2.88
C GLU A 56 -13.62 0.86 -1.74
N ILE A 57 -12.90 1.92 -1.40
CA ILE A 57 -11.87 1.97 -0.35
C ILE A 57 -12.30 2.87 0.82
N ALA A 58 -12.94 4.00 0.52
CA ALA A 58 -13.35 5.01 1.50
C ALA A 58 -14.21 4.41 2.62
N GLY A 59 -13.84 4.72 3.86
CA GLY A 59 -14.55 4.25 5.06
C GLY A 59 -14.35 2.76 5.37
N ARG A 60 -13.52 2.03 4.62
CA ARG A 60 -13.06 0.70 5.01
C ARG A 60 -11.90 0.81 5.99
N ALA A 61 -11.81 -0.17 6.87
CA ALA A 61 -10.68 -0.37 7.76
C ALA A 61 -9.96 -1.66 7.33
N PHE A 62 -8.66 -1.56 7.08
CA PHE A 62 -7.82 -2.64 6.59
C PHE A 62 -6.90 -3.11 7.70
N GLY A 63 -6.81 -4.42 7.91
CA GLY A 63 -5.80 -5.00 8.82
C GLY A 63 -4.37 -4.86 8.30
N LEU A 64 -4.19 -4.60 7.00
CA LEU A 64 -2.88 -4.47 6.38
C LEU A 64 -2.92 -3.54 5.17
N LEU A 65 -2.04 -2.53 5.17
CA LEU A 65 -1.72 -1.69 4.02
C LEU A 65 -0.32 -2.07 3.51
N LEU A 66 -0.21 -2.39 2.22
CA LEU A 66 1.05 -2.70 1.56
C LEU A 66 1.43 -1.55 0.62
N ALA A 67 2.55 -0.88 0.89
CA ALA A 67 3.06 0.21 0.10
C ALA A 67 4.48 -0.12 -0.37
N ALA A 68 4.62 -0.58 -1.60
CA ALA A 68 5.90 -0.99 -2.18
C ALA A 68 6.26 -0.10 -3.37
N ASP A 69 7.41 0.58 -3.28
CA ASP A 69 7.99 1.38 -4.36
C ASP A 69 7.07 2.53 -4.85
N VAL A 70 6.35 3.17 -3.93
CA VAL A 70 5.34 4.19 -4.22
C VAL A 70 5.82 5.63 -4.01
N THR A 71 7.05 5.80 -3.53
CA THR A 71 7.61 7.09 -3.05
C THR A 71 8.54 7.75 -4.07
N TYR A 72 8.23 7.60 -5.35
CA TYR A 72 9.03 8.13 -6.48
C TYR A 72 8.78 9.61 -6.80
N PHE A 73 7.93 10.31 -6.04
CA PHE A 73 7.69 11.75 -6.18
C PHE A 73 7.60 12.45 -4.82
N GLN A 74 7.83 13.76 -4.83
CA GLN A 74 7.83 14.58 -3.62
C GLN A 74 6.48 14.52 -2.89
N ALA A 75 6.51 14.38 -1.56
CA ALA A 75 5.35 14.22 -0.68
C ALA A 75 4.58 12.89 -0.78
N ALA A 76 5.03 11.93 -1.60
CA ALA A 76 4.44 10.59 -1.63
C ALA A 76 4.49 9.91 -0.26
N ALA A 77 5.60 10.05 0.47
CA ALA A 77 5.78 9.45 1.80
C ALA A 77 4.80 10.01 2.83
N ALA A 78 4.64 11.34 2.86
CA ALA A 78 3.65 12.01 3.70
C ALA A 78 2.23 11.54 3.36
N ARG A 79 1.91 11.41 2.07
CA ARG A 79 0.60 10.92 1.63
C ARG A 79 0.35 9.46 2.03
N VAL A 80 1.36 8.61 1.98
CA VAL A 80 1.26 7.22 2.48
C VAL A 80 1.00 7.21 3.99
N ALA A 81 1.65 8.09 4.76
CA ALA A 81 1.38 8.21 6.20
C ALA A 81 -0.09 8.60 6.47
N GLU A 82 -0.62 9.60 5.77
CA GLU A 82 -2.04 10.01 5.88
C GLU A 82 -2.99 8.86 5.55
N LEU A 83 -2.73 8.14 4.45
CA LEU A 83 -3.54 7.00 4.05
C LEU A 83 -3.46 5.85 5.06
N ALA A 84 -2.30 5.61 5.66
CA ALA A 84 -2.16 4.60 6.69
C ALA A 84 -3.00 4.96 7.93
N ILE A 85 -2.99 6.22 8.36
CA ILE A 85 -3.81 6.71 9.47
C ILE A 85 -5.32 6.59 9.14
N GLU A 86 -5.70 6.89 7.90
CA GLU A 86 -7.11 6.82 7.47
C GLU A 86 -7.62 5.38 7.31
N LEU A 87 -6.81 4.50 6.73
CA LEU A 87 -7.26 3.21 6.19
C LEU A 87 -6.87 2.01 7.05
N VAL A 88 -5.85 2.10 7.90
CA VAL A 88 -5.43 0.96 8.74
C VAL A 88 -6.28 0.91 10.00
N GLU A 89 -6.86 -0.25 10.27
CA GLU A 89 -7.67 -0.45 11.48
C GLU A 89 -6.80 -0.49 12.75
N PRO A 90 -7.37 -0.23 13.95
CA PRO A 90 -6.63 -0.40 15.20
C PRO A 90 -6.07 -1.83 15.33
N GLY A 91 -4.74 -1.95 15.51
CA GLY A 91 -4.03 -3.23 15.55
C GLY A 91 -3.63 -3.80 14.19
N GLY A 92 -3.99 -3.12 13.10
CA GLY A 92 -3.48 -3.40 11.76
C GLY A 92 -2.07 -2.87 11.55
N ALA A 93 -1.52 -3.10 10.35
CA ALA A 93 -0.14 -2.73 10.03
C ALA A 93 -0.02 -2.01 8.67
N LEU A 94 1.01 -1.17 8.57
CA LEU A 94 1.57 -0.72 7.31
C LEU A 94 2.87 -1.48 7.07
N LEU A 95 2.98 -2.18 5.95
CA LEU A 95 4.27 -2.65 5.44
C LEU A 95 4.69 -1.74 4.30
N PHE A 96 5.76 -1.00 4.54
CA PHE A 96 6.34 -0.06 3.60
C PHE A 96 7.71 -0.57 3.13
N VAL A 97 7.92 -0.57 1.82
CA VAL A 97 9.21 -0.91 1.21
C VAL A 97 9.48 0.09 0.10
N ASP A 98 10.64 0.72 0.12
CA ASP A 98 11.11 1.58 -0.96
C ASP A 98 12.59 1.35 -1.23
N GLY A 99 13.02 1.60 -2.46
CA GLY A 99 14.43 1.52 -2.83
C GLY A 99 15.19 2.76 -2.36
N THR A 100 16.09 2.60 -1.39
CA THR A 100 16.92 3.70 -0.86
C THR A 100 18.02 4.17 -1.81
N ASP A 101 18.39 3.35 -2.80
CA ASP A 101 19.54 3.61 -3.69
C ASP A 101 19.14 4.28 -5.01
N ARG A 102 17.97 4.92 -5.08
CA ARG A 102 17.53 5.57 -6.32
C ARG A 102 18.30 6.87 -6.54
N PRO A 103 18.71 7.19 -7.79
CA PRO A 103 19.52 8.37 -8.10
C PRO A 103 18.76 9.71 -8.01
N TYR A 104 17.52 9.69 -7.48
CA TYR A 104 16.71 10.87 -7.25
C TYR A 104 16.85 11.24 -5.77
N ASP A 105 17.16 12.50 -5.50
CA ASP A 105 17.40 13.13 -4.20
C ASP A 105 16.18 12.96 -3.26
N MET A 106 16.01 11.75 -2.70
CA MET A 106 14.83 11.32 -1.94
C MET A 106 15.22 10.70 -0.59
N ASP A 107 16.39 11.10 -0.07
CA ASP A 107 17.00 10.57 1.15
C ASP A 107 16.09 10.67 2.39
N ASP A 108 15.12 11.59 2.38
CA ASP A 108 14.24 11.87 3.52
C ASP A 108 12.88 11.16 3.47
N ASN A 109 12.60 10.29 2.48
CA ASN A 109 11.29 9.62 2.35
C ASN A 109 10.90 8.84 3.63
N MET A 110 11.85 8.09 4.20
CA MET A 110 11.62 7.34 5.42
C MET A 110 11.41 8.25 6.63
N GLU A 111 12.14 9.37 6.71
CA GLU A 111 11.96 10.35 7.78
C GLU A 111 10.59 11.03 7.70
N GLN A 112 10.15 11.42 6.49
CA GLN A 112 8.83 12.00 6.27
C GLN A 112 7.70 11.03 6.60
N LEU A 113 7.83 9.76 6.20
CA LEU A 113 6.87 8.71 6.54
C LEU A 113 6.79 8.53 8.06
N ARG A 114 7.94 8.40 8.73
CA ARG A 114 8.01 8.27 10.20
C ARG A 114 7.40 9.47 10.91
N ALA A 115 7.76 10.68 10.49
CA ALA A 115 7.23 11.91 11.07
C ALA A 115 5.69 11.97 10.94
N GLY A 116 5.15 11.60 9.79
CA GLY A 116 3.69 11.55 9.57
C GLY A 116 2.98 10.51 10.44
N LEU A 117 3.54 9.30 10.56
CA LEU A 117 2.94 8.21 11.34
C LEU A 117 3.03 8.43 12.86
N CYS A 118 4.12 9.04 13.32
CA CYS A 118 4.39 9.20 14.76
C CYS A 118 3.84 10.49 15.37
N ALA A 119 3.36 11.45 14.56
CA ALA A 119 2.89 12.75 15.02
C ALA A 119 1.83 12.65 16.14
N ASP A 120 0.97 11.63 16.08
CA ASP A 120 -0.13 11.41 17.03
C ASP A 120 0.02 10.11 17.85
N GLY A 121 1.16 9.43 17.75
CA GLY A 121 1.41 8.16 18.46
C GLY A 121 0.50 6.99 18.04
N LEU A 122 -0.13 7.09 16.85
CA LEU A 122 -1.07 6.09 16.32
C LEU A 122 -0.37 4.82 15.81
N PHE A 123 0.89 4.95 15.42
CA PHE A 123 1.74 3.85 14.98
C PHE A 123 2.98 3.75 15.88
N SER A 124 3.37 2.52 16.20
CA SER A 124 4.69 2.20 16.76
C SER A 124 5.54 1.55 15.68
N GLU A 125 6.82 1.92 15.61
CA GLU A 125 7.76 1.32 14.67
C GLU A 125 8.22 -0.06 15.15
N GLU A 126 8.03 -1.08 14.32
CA GLU A 126 8.75 -2.35 14.40
C GLU A 126 9.53 -2.55 13.10
N THR A 127 10.85 -2.57 13.20
CA THR A 127 11.71 -2.91 12.06
C THR A 127 11.85 -4.42 11.99
N LEU A 128 11.22 -5.03 10.99
CA LEU A 128 11.50 -6.42 10.61
C LEU A 128 12.68 -6.36 9.62
N PHE A 129 13.73 -7.16 9.88
CA PHE A 129 15.03 -7.29 9.19
C PHE A 129 16.23 -6.56 9.84
N GLU A 130 17.04 -7.37 10.55
CA GLU A 130 18.52 -7.29 10.63
C GLU A 130 19.14 -8.21 9.55
#